data_AF-A0A7Z6T9G9-F1
#
_entry.id   AF-A0A7Z6T9G9-F1
#
_cell.length_a   1.000
_cell.length_b   1.000
_cell.length_c   1.000
_cell.angle_alpha   90.00
_cell.angle_beta   90.00
_cell.angle_gamma   90.00
#
_symmetry.space_group_name_H-M   'P 1'
#
loop_
_entity.id
_entity.type
_entity.pdbx_description
1 polymer ?
#
loop_
_entity_poly.entity_id
_entity_poly.type
_entity_poly.pdbx_seq_one_letter_code
_entity_poly.pdbx_strand_id
1 'polypeptide(L)'
;MTTAGEPVSASAELQGKWWTWAASEPEETNPVADEDGSVCDRNQPEDVWFLAGTFGGEVERACTVPEGRPIVFPLVNLFGSAQDCVAFLRDAEGTALLDGMPVEPEVYAGESITVQGLEGNAVTGEAGRFTTTGCGLWVRLSAPGPGQHILKFSGRSTGVSVGAEYRLTVEESSGAPSGQPSEEAAGPAQAMLRPVTDAAPVADEARLF
;
A
#
# COMPACT_ATOMS: atom_id res chain seq x y z
N MET A 1 26.83 -31.24 -8.54
CA MET A 1 26.39 -30.04 -9.28
C MET A 1 25.06 -29.64 -8.68
N THR A 2 25.05 -28.64 -7.81
CA THR A 2 23.82 -28.08 -7.26
C THR A 2 23.17 -27.29 -8.39
N THR A 3 22.09 -27.80 -8.95
CA THR A 3 21.26 -27.01 -9.87
C THR A 3 20.76 -25.81 -9.07
N ALA A 4 21.20 -24.61 -9.44
CA ALA A 4 20.55 -23.39 -8.97
C ALA A 4 19.07 -23.52 -9.38
N GLY A 5 18.17 -23.43 -8.41
CA GLY A 5 16.73 -23.47 -8.69
C GLY A 5 16.37 -22.42 -9.72
N GLU A 6 15.40 -22.72 -10.58
CA GLU A 6 14.85 -21.73 -11.51
C GLU A 6 14.43 -20.47 -10.74
N PRO A 7 14.65 -19.27 -11.30
CA PRO A 7 14.22 -18.05 -10.66
C PRO A 7 12.70 -18.10 -10.44
N VAL A 8 12.28 -17.83 -9.20
CA VAL A 8 10.87 -17.73 -8.85
C VAL A 8 10.27 -16.57 -9.65
N SER A 9 9.11 -16.79 -10.27
CA SER A 9 8.42 -15.73 -11.03
C SER A 9 7.90 -14.65 -10.08
N ALA A 10 7.67 -13.44 -10.61
CA ALA A 10 7.11 -12.35 -9.83
C ALA A 10 5.68 -12.66 -9.31
N SER A 11 4.89 -13.41 -10.08
CA SER A 11 3.57 -13.88 -9.65
C SER A 11 3.68 -14.90 -8.52
N ALA A 12 4.58 -15.88 -8.61
CA ALA A 12 4.81 -16.84 -7.52
C ALA A 12 5.30 -16.16 -6.23
N GLU A 13 6.18 -15.16 -6.33
CA GLU A 13 6.62 -14.38 -5.17
C GLU A 13 5.46 -13.62 -4.52
N LEU A 14 4.65 -12.92 -5.31
CA LEU A 14 3.49 -12.17 -4.82
C LEU A 14 2.44 -13.09 -4.18
N GLN A 15 2.16 -14.24 -4.79
CA GLN A 15 1.24 -15.23 -4.24
C GLN A 15 1.75 -15.77 -2.89
N GLY A 16 3.02 -16.17 -2.81
CA GLY A 16 3.62 -16.64 -1.56
C GLY A 16 3.60 -15.58 -0.46
N LYS A 17 3.89 -14.31 -0.81
CA LYS A 17 3.81 -13.17 0.12
C LYS A 17 2.38 -12.96 0.65
N TRP A 18 1.36 -12.96 -0.23
CA TRP A 18 -0.03 -12.80 0.19
C TRP A 18 -0.50 -13.95 1.08
N TRP A 19 -0.22 -15.20 0.71
CA TRP A 19 -0.60 -16.37 1.54
C TRP A 19 0.11 -16.36 2.90
N THR A 20 1.37 -15.91 2.94
CA THR A 20 2.11 -15.72 4.19
C THR A 20 1.48 -14.64 5.06
N TRP A 21 1.13 -13.48 4.48
CA TRP A 21 0.46 -12.41 5.21
C TRP A 21 -0.91 -12.84 5.72
N ALA A 22 -1.72 -13.49 4.89
CA ALA A 22 -3.03 -13.98 5.28
C ALA A 22 -2.96 -15.04 6.40
N ALA A 23 -1.91 -15.87 6.42
CA ALA A 23 -1.66 -16.88 7.45
C ALA A 23 -0.89 -16.34 8.69
N SER A 24 -0.68 -15.02 8.80
CA SER A 24 0.20 -14.43 9.83
C SER A 24 -0.45 -14.21 11.20
N GLU A 25 -1.76 -14.43 11.31
CA GLU A 25 -2.56 -14.15 12.51
C GLU A 25 -3.52 -15.31 12.81
N PRO A 26 -3.85 -15.56 14.10
CA PRO A 26 -4.94 -16.46 14.47
C PRO A 26 -6.29 -15.90 14.01
N GLU A 27 -7.33 -16.73 14.00
CA GLU A 27 -8.66 -16.39 13.44
C GLU A 27 -9.21 -15.05 13.98
N GLU A 28 -9.09 -14.79 15.28
CA GLU A 28 -9.67 -13.62 15.95
C GLU A 28 -9.10 -12.28 15.49
N THR A 29 -7.89 -12.28 14.92
CA THR A 29 -7.20 -11.09 14.43
C THR A 29 -6.78 -11.23 12.97
N ASN A 30 -7.36 -12.20 12.26
CA ASN A 30 -6.99 -12.51 10.89
C ASN A 30 -7.60 -11.52 9.89
N PRO A 31 -6.82 -10.93 8.98
CA PRO A 31 -7.35 -9.96 8.01
C PRO A 31 -8.37 -10.56 7.01
N VAL A 32 -8.41 -11.89 6.83
CA VAL A 32 -9.43 -12.57 6.01
C VAL A 32 -10.73 -12.75 6.78
N ALA A 33 -10.66 -12.99 8.09
CA ALA A 33 -11.81 -13.12 8.99
C ALA A 33 -12.38 -11.77 9.43
N ASP A 34 -11.62 -10.69 9.28
CA ASP A 34 -12.00 -9.32 9.63
C ASP A 34 -13.31 -8.90 8.96
N GLU A 35 -14.31 -8.51 9.75
CA GLU A 35 -15.63 -8.12 9.22
C GLU A 35 -15.74 -6.62 8.92
N ASP A 36 -14.84 -5.78 9.44
CA ASP A 36 -14.98 -4.32 9.37
C ASP A 36 -13.73 -3.57 8.88
N GLY A 37 -12.59 -4.26 8.73
CA GLY A 37 -11.34 -3.69 8.24
C GLY A 37 -10.42 -3.17 9.35
N SER A 38 -10.82 -3.29 10.62
CA SER A 38 -10.07 -2.77 11.77
C SER A 38 -8.71 -3.42 11.98
N VAL A 39 -8.42 -4.56 11.34
CA VAL A 39 -7.14 -5.27 11.42
C VAL A 39 -6.40 -5.33 10.09
N CYS A 40 -6.77 -4.50 9.11
CA CYS A 40 -6.18 -4.53 7.78
C CYS A 40 -4.69 -4.17 7.72
N ASP A 41 -4.14 -3.52 8.74
CA ASP A 41 -2.75 -3.08 8.83
C ASP A 41 -1.81 -4.13 9.46
N ARG A 42 -2.39 -5.17 10.08
CA ARG A 42 -1.63 -6.18 10.81
C ARG A 42 -0.68 -6.94 9.89
N ASN A 43 0.59 -7.01 10.31
CA ASN A 43 1.68 -7.74 9.67
C ASN A 43 1.87 -7.48 8.18
N GLN A 44 1.45 -6.31 7.68
CA GLN A 44 1.62 -5.93 6.29
C GLN A 44 3.12 -5.81 5.95
N PRO A 45 3.58 -6.38 4.83
CA PRO A 45 4.97 -6.21 4.38
C PRO A 45 5.24 -4.76 3.96
N GLU A 46 6.49 -4.31 4.01
CA GLU A 46 6.84 -2.90 3.76
C GLU A 46 6.74 -2.47 2.29
N ASP A 47 6.84 -3.40 1.33
CA ASP A 47 6.93 -3.12 -0.10
C ASP A 47 5.59 -3.15 -0.85
N VAL A 48 4.55 -3.74 -0.24
CA VAL A 48 3.23 -3.93 -0.84
C VAL A 48 2.17 -3.87 0.25
N TRP A 49 0.96 -3.43 -0.08
CA TRP A 49 -0.19 -3.54 0.81
C TRP A 49 -1.17 -4.59 0.29
N PHE A 50 -1.41 -5.63 1.07
CA PHE A 50 -2.36 -6.67 0.69
C PHE A 50 -3.77 -6.36 1.18
N LEU A 51 -4.78 -6.67 0.38
CA LEU A 51 -6.16 -6.72 0.84
C LEU A 51 -6.67 -8.15 0.75
N ALA A 52 -7.60 -8.49 1.64
CA ALA A 52 -8.21 -9.80 1.71
C ALA A 52 -9.61 -9.77 1.09
N GLY A 53 -10.01 -10.88 0.47
CA GLY A 53 -11.43 -11.18 0.28
C GLY A 53 -12.05 -11.68 1.59
N THR A 54 -12.88 -12.71 1.48
CA THR A 54 -13.52 -13.38 2.61
C THR A 54 -13.30 -14.90 2.51
N PHE A 55 -13.68 -15.67 3.53
CA PHE A 55 -13.82 -17.13 3.38
C PHE A 55 -15.07 -17.54 2.57
N GLY A 56 -15.89 -16.56 2.19
CA GLY A 56 -17.17 -16.72 1.49
C GLY A 56 -18.10 -15.53 1.79
N GLY A 57 -18.96 -15.18 0.84
CA GLY A 57 -19.89 -14.07 0.99
C GLY A 57 -19.25 -12.69 0.81
N GLU A 58 -19.96 -11.66 1.24
CA GLU A 58 -19.60 -10.25 1.01
C GLU A 58 -19.32 -9.52 2.32
N VAL A 59 -18.42 -8.54 2.28
CA VAL A 59 -18.05 -7.70 3.42
C VAL A 59 -17.85 -6.25 3.00
N GLU A 60 -18.12 -5.31 3.91
CA GLU A 60 -17.70 -3.91 3.79
C GLU A 60 -16.65 -3.59 4.85
N ARG A 61 -15.48 -3.10 4.43
CA ARG A 61 -14.36 -2.80 5.30
C ARG A 61 -13.92 -1.35 5.17
N ALA A 62 -13.45 -0.75 6.26
CA ALA A 62 -12.74 0.52 6.24
C ALA A 62 -11.28 0.28 6.62
N CYS A 63 -10.34 0.79 5.82
CA CYS A 63 -8.92 0.52 6.02
C CYS A 63 -8.07 1.75 5.74
N THR A 64 -7.09 2.01 6.59
CA THR A 64 -6.09 3.06 6.39
C THR A 64 -4.84 2.45 5.78
N VAL A 65 -4.35 3.04 4.69
CA VAL A 65 -3.20 2.56 3.91
C VAL A 65 -2.21 3.72 3.79
N PRO A 66 -0.90 3.51 3.95
CA PRO A 66 0.04 4.60 3.68
C PRO A 66 0.23 4.80 2.18
N GLU A 67 0.45 6.06 1.79
CA GLU A 67 0.82 6.41 0.42
C GLU A 67 2.07 5.66 -0.06
N GLY A 68 2.16 5.49 -1.38
CA GLY A 68 3.36 5.02 -2.05
C GLY A 68 3.52 3.50 -2.10
N ARG A 69 2.61 2.73 -1.50
CA ARG A 69 2.58 1.27 -1.63
C ARG A 69 1.57 0.78 -2.68
N PRO A 70 1.98 -0.10 -3.61
CA PRO A 70 1.03 -0.77 -4.48
C PRO A 70 0.09 -1.63 -3.66
N ILE A 71 -1.16 -1.73 -4.12
CA ILE A 71 -2.18 -2.57 -3.48
C ILE A 71 -2.36 -3.84 -4.31
N VAL A 72 -2.30 -5.01 -3.67
CA VAL A 72 -2.44 -6.31 -4.34
C VAL A 72 -3.47 -7.17 -3.61
N PHE A 73 -4.36 -7.82 -4.35
CA PHE A 73 -5.39 -8.68 -3.77
C PHE A 73 -5.89 -9.70 -4.80
N PRO A 74 -6.29 -10.90 -4.35
CA PRO A 74 -6.99 -11.84 -5.20
C PRO A 74 -8.47 -11.45 -5.31
N LEU A 75 -9.03 -11.59 -6.51
CA LEU A 75 -10.48 -11.66 -6.68
C LEU A 75 -11.01 -13.01 -6.19
N VAL A 76 -10.27 -14.06 -6.53
CA VAL A 76 -10.45 -15.43 -6.04
C VAL A 76 -9.14 -16.17 -6.22
N ASN A 77 -8.71 -16.95 -5.24
CA ASN A 77 -7.46 -17.70 -5.29
C ASN A 77 -7.58 -19.04 -4.57
N LEU A 78 -6.59 -19.90 -4.82
CA LEU A 78 -6.49 -21.22 -4.24
C LEU A 78 -5.02 -21.57 -3.99
N PHE A 79 -4.76 -22.37 -2.95
CA PHE A 79 -3.55 -23.17 -2.86
C PHE A 79 -3.90 -24.67 -2.85
N GLY A 80 -3.01 -25.50 -3.37
CA GLY A 80 -3.22 -26.94 -3.46
C GLY A 80 -2.25 -27.63 -4.41
N SER A 81 -2.73 -28.62 -5.16
CA SER A 81 -1.98 -29.22 -6.25
C SER A 81 -2.08 -28.39 -7.54
N ALA A 82 -1.16 -28.65 -8.49
CA ALA A 82 -1.25 -28.06 -9.82
C ALA A 82 -2.56 -28.44 -10.54
N GLN A 83 -3.09 -29.64 -10.30
CA GLN A 83 -4.36 -30.10 -10.85
C GLN A 83 -5.54 -29.32 -10.26
N ASP A 84 -5.52 -29.05 -8.95
CA ASP A 84 -6.53 -28.24 -8.28
C ASP A 84 -6.56 -26.83 -8.88
N CYS A 85 -5.38 -26.24 -9.11
CA CYS A 85 -5.28 -24.94 -9.76
C CYS A 85 -5.82 -24.92 -11.19
N VAL A 86 -5.54 -25.96 -11.98
CA VAL A 86 -6.12 -26.06 -13.34
C VAL A 86 -7.64 -26.18 -13.28
N ALA A 87 -8.19 -26.94 -12.34
CA ALA A 87 -9.63 -27.08 -12.19
C ALA A 87 -10.27 -25.76 -11.73
N PHE A 88 -9.69 -25.14 -10.71
CA PHE A 88 -10.17 -23.89 -10.13
C PHE A 88 -10.18 -22.73 -11.12
N LEU A 89 -9.12 -22.58 -11.92
CA LEU A 89 -9.03 -21.48 -12.89
C LEU A 89 -9.96 -21.64 -14.09
N ARG A 90 -10.53 -22.82 -14.36
CA ARG A 90 -11.48 -23.02 -15.47
C ARG A 90 -12.79 -22.27 -15.25
N ASP A 91 -13.24 -22.22 -14.00
CA ASP A 91 -14.51 -21.61 -13.61
C ASP A 91 -14.31 -20.28 -12.87
N ALA A 92 -13.07 -19.80 -12.79
CA ALA A 92 -12.73 -18.58 -12.08
C ALA A 92 -13.21 -17.35 -12.87
N GLU A 93 -14.01 -16.53 -12.22
CA GLU A 93 -14.48 -15.24 -12.73
C GLU A 93 -14.39 -14.19 -11.62
N GLY A 94 -14.17 -12.93 -11.98
CA GLY A 94 -14.14 -11.85 -11.02
C GLY A 94 -14.09 -10.47 -11.66
N THR A 95 -14.39 -9.46 -10.86
CA THR A 95 -14.37 -8.05 -11.26
C THR A 95 -13.77 -7.20 -10.14
N ALA A 96 -13.09 -6.11 -10.51
CA ALA A 96 -12.65 -5.07 -9.59
C ALA A 96 -12.95 -3.68 -10.14
N LEU A 97 -13.32 -2.76 -9.25
CA LEU A 97 -13.58 -1.36 -9.52
C LEU A 97 -12.81 -0.51 -8.49
N LEU A 98 -11.94 0.39 -8.95
CA LEU A 98 -11.36 1.44 -8.12
C LEU A 98 -12.05 2.77 -8.47
N ASP A 99 -12.74 3.36 -7.50
CA ASP A 99 -13.53 4.59 -7.65
C ASP A 99 -14.55 4.51 -8.80
N GLY A 100 -15.12 3.31 -9.00
CA GLY A 100 -16.06 3.00 -10.07
C GLY A 100 -15.42 2.71 -11.43
N MET A 101 -14.10 2.82 -11.56
CA MET A 101 -13.36 2.50 -12.78
C MET A 101 -12.94 1.03 -12.79
N PRO A 102 -13.22 0.27 -13.87
CA PRO A 102 -12.77 -1.11 -13.98
C PRO A 102 -11.26 -1.25 -13.90
N VAL A 103 -10.82 -2.26 -13.14
CA VAL A 103 -9.42 -2.69 -13.10
C VAL A 103 -9.33 -4.10 -13.65
N GLU A 104 -8.45 -4.31 -14.63
CA GLU A 104 -8.26 -5.60 -15.27
C GLU A 104 -7.53 -6.57 -14.32
N PRO A 105 -8.08 -7.77 -14.07
CA PRO A 105 -7.38 -8.81 -13.34
C PRO A 105 -6.39 -9.55 -14.24
N GLU A 106 -5.38 -10.11 -13.60
CA GLU A 106 -4.40 -11.01 -14.19
C GLU A 106 -4.64 -12.43 -13.71
N VAL A 107 -4.48 -13.40 -14.61
CA VAL A 107 -4.52 -14.82 -14.25
C VAL A 107 -3.12 -15.22 -13.78
N TYR A 108 -3.01 -15.64 -12.53
CA TYR A 108 -1.81 -16.31 -12.03
C TYR A 108 -2.04 -17.81 -12.08
N ALA A 109 -1.27 -18.47 -12.95
CA ALA A 109 -1.32 -19.91 -13.12
C ALA A 109 -0.83 -20.64 -11.86
N GLY A 110 -1.02 -21.96 -11.82
CA GLY A 110 -0.49 -22.81 -10.75
C GLY A 110 1.03 -22.75 -10.72
N GLU A 111 1.59 -22.08 -9.71
CA GLU A 111 3.03 -21.92 -9.51
C GLU A 111 3.44 -22.37 -8.12
N SER A 112 4.67 -22.89 -7.99
CA SER A 112 5.23 -23.27 -6.69
C SER A 112 5.48 -22.02 -5.85
N ILE A 113 4.85 -21.95 -4.70
CA ILE A 113 4.96 -20.84 -3.74
C ILE A 113 5.46 -21.35 -2.39
N THR A 114 6.12 -20.48 -1.65
CA THR A 114 6.49 -20.76 -0.25
C THR A 114 5.63 -19.91 0.66
N VAL A 115 5.06 -20.54 1.69
CA VAL A 115 4.20 -19.91 2.69
C VAL A 115 4.82 -20.08 4.06
N GLN A 116 4.73 -19.04 4.88
CA GLN A 116 5.03 -19.10 6.31
C GLN A 116 3.74 -18.86 7.10
N GLY A 117 3.20 -19.90 7.72
CA GLY A 117 2.00 -19.81 8.54
C GLY A 117 2.31 -19.67 10.03
N LEU A 118 1.44 -18.94 10.74
CA LEU A 118 1.39 -18.94 12.21
C LEU A 118 0.61 -20.16 12.71
N GLU A 119 0.92 -20.65 13.91
CA GLU A 119 0.10 -21.66 14.59
C GLU A 119 -1.32 -21.14 14.83
N GLY A 120 -2.33 -21.95 14.50
CA GLY A 120 -3.74 -21.59 14.67
C GLY A 120 -4.32 -20.64 13.62
N ASN A 121 -3.60 -20.36 12.53
CA ASN A 121 -4.15 -19.55 11.45
C ASN A 121 -5.32 -20.24 10.72
N ALA A 122 -6.38 -19.50 10.42
CA ALA A 122 -7.59 -20.01 9.76
C ALA A 122 -7.46 -20.15 8.23
N VAL A 123 -6.37 -19.64 7.65
CA VAL A 123 -6.22 -19.51 6.19
C VAL A 123 -5.64 -20.77 5.55
N THR A 124 -4.59 -21.34 6.15
CA THR A 124 -3.92 -22.54 5.64
C THR A 124 -4.10 -23.74 6.57
N GLY A 125 -4.36 -23.51 7.86
CA GLY A 125 -4.37 -24.55 8.89
C GLY A 125 -2.97 -25.16 9.16
N GLU A 126 -1.93 -24.69 8.49
CA GLU A 126 -0.55 -25.18 8.61
C GLU A 126 0.35 -24.10 9.21
N ALA A 127 1.09 -24.47 10.26
CA ALA A 127 2.10 -23.63 10.88
C ALA A 127 3.49 -23.91 10.31
N GLY A 128 4.38 -22.93 10.39
CA GLY A 128 5.75 -23.07 9.90
C GLY A 128 5.87 -22.80 8.41
N ARG A 129 7.05 -23.11 7.86
CA ARG A 129 7.37 -22.87 6.45
C ARG A 129 7.08 -24.12 5.63
N PHE A 130 6.29 -23.97 4.57
CA PHE A 130 5.98 -25.05 3.64
C PHE A 130 5.88 -24.55 2.20
N THR A 131 5.85 -25.49 1.25
CA THR A 131 5.73 -25.20 -0.18
C THR A 131 4.46 -25.85 -0.73
N THR A 132 3.73 -25.11 -1.56
CA THR A 132 2.49 -25.56 -2.18
C THR A 132 2.35 -24.96 -3.58
N THR A 133 1.29 -25.30 -4.33
CA THR A 133 0.96 -24.61 -5.59
C THR A 133 -0.09 -23.55 -5.33
N GLY A 134 0.19 -22.28 -5.68
CA GLY A 134 -0.77 -21.19 -5.63
C GLY A 134 -1.25 -20.77 -7.01
N CYS A 135 -2.50 -20.35 -7.12
CA CYS A 135 -3.09 -19.77 -8.33
C CYS A 135 -4.25 -18.83 -8.00
N GLY A 136 -4.69 -18.03 -8.97
CA GLY A 136 -5.92 -17.25 -8.85
C GLY A 136 -6.09 -16.17 -9.90
N LEU A 137 -7.17 -15.39 -9.75
CA LEU A 137 -7.34 -14.10 -10.41
C LEU A 137 -6.88 -13.00 -9.45
N TRP A 138 -5.93 -12.19 -9.88
CA TRP A 138 -5.26 -11.21 -9.03
C TRP A 138 -5.34 -9.83 -9.64
N VAL A 139 -5.42 -8.81 -8.80
CA VAL A 139 -5.33 -7.41 -9.20
C VAL A 139 -4.11 -6.78 -8.54
N ARG A 140 -3.39 -5.99 -9.34
CA ARG A 140 -2.28 -5.16 -8.89
C ARG A 140 -2.59 -3.71 -9.23
N LEU A 141 -2.75 -2.90 -8.20
CA LEU A 141 -2.91 -1.46 -8.33
C LEU A 141 -1.57 -0.80 -8.10
N SER A 142 -1.23 0.16 -8.96
CA SER A 142 -0.26 1.19 -8.59
C SER A 142 -0.72 1.87 -7.28
N ALA A 143 0.24 2.39 -6.52
CA ALA A 143 -0.06 3.11 -5.29
C ALA A 143 -1.11 4.20 -5.55
N PRO A 144 -2.31 4.14 -4.93
CA PRO A 144 -3.29 5.20 -5.08
C PRO A 144 -2.75 6.50 -4.47
N GLY A 145 -3.23 7.64 -4.97
CA GLY A 145 -2.89 8.93 -4.39
C GLY A 145 -3.48 9.08 -2.98
N PRO A 146 -3.04 10.08 -2.20
CA PRO A 146 -3.63 10.38 -0.91
C PRO A 146 -5.11 10.74 -1.01
N GLY A 147 -5.89 10.34 0.00
CA GLY A 147 -7.32 10.65 0.08
C GLY A 147 -8.21 9.43 0.28
N GLN A 148 -9.50 9.59 -0.06
CA GLN A 148 -10.51 8.55 0.10
C GLN A 148 -10.73 7.83 -1.23
N HIS A 149 -10.70 6.49 -1.19
CA HIS A 149 -10.97 5.63 -2.34
C HIS A 149 -11.97 4.54 -2.00
N ILE A 150 -12.75 4.14 -2.99
CA ILE A 150 -13.64 2.98 -2.90
C ILE A 150 -13.13 1.89 -3.83
N LEU A 151 -12.69 0.78 -3.25
CA LEU A 151 -12.31 -0.40 -3.99
C LEU A 151 -13.38 -1.48 -3.80
N LYS A 152 -14.05 -1.87 -4.88
CA LYS A 152 -15.01 -2.98 -4.87
C LYS A 152 -14.45 -4.13 -5.67
N PHE A 153 -14.48 -5.33 -5.12
CA PHE A 153 -14.10 -6.50 -5.88
C PHE A 153 -14.87 -7.74 -5.46
N SER A 154 -15.03 -8.65 -6.40
CA SER A 154 -15.66 -9.94 -6.17
C SER A 154 -15.03 -10.98 -7.08
N GLY A 155 -15.02 -12.22 -6.62
CA GLY A 155 -14.61 -13.34 -7.44
C GLY A 155 -15.30 -14.62 -7.01
N ARG A 156 -15.37 -15.56 -7.94
CA ARG A 156 -15.96 -16.86 -7.71
C ARG A 156 -15.23 -17.91 -8.51
N SER A 157 -15.25 -19.12 -8.00
CA SER A 157 -14.90 -20.34 -8.72
C SER A 157 -15.75 -21.48 -8.15
N THR A 158 -15.53 -22.71 -8.60
CA THR A 158 -16.26 -23.89 -8.14
C THR A 158 -16.26 -23.98 -6.61
N GLY A 159 -17.45 -23.83 -6.02
CA GLY A 159 -17.69 -23.96 -4.58
C GLY A 159 -17.37 -22.73 -3.72
N VAL A 160 -16.90 -21.62 -4.31
CA VAL A 160 -16.55 -20.40 -3.56
C VAL A 160 -17.00 -19.14 -4.29
N SER A 161 -17.55 -18.19 -3.53
CA SER A 161 -17.87 -16.85 -3.99
C SER A 161 -17.54 -15.87 -2.88
N VAL A 162 -16.76 -14.84 -3.19
CA VAL A 162 -16.26 -13.84 -2.25
C VAL A 162 -16.47 -12.44 -2.82
N GLY A 163 -16.65 -11.46 -1.95
CA GLY A 163 -16.73 -10.06 -2.30
C GLY A 163 -16.29 -9.15 -1.16
N ALA A 164 -15.66 -8.04 -1.49
CA ALA A 164 -15.31 -7.01 -0.53
C ALA A 164 -15.47 -5.61 -1.15
N GLU A 165 -16.03 -4.71 -0.36
CA GLU A 165 -15.97 -3.28 -0.59
C GLU A 165 -15.09 -2.63 0.48
N TYR A 166 -13.97 -2.06 0.06
CA TYR A 166 -13.06 -1.33 0.92
C TYR A 166 -13.24 0.17 0.75
N ARG A 167 -13.50 0.87 1.86
CA ARG A 167 -13.32 2.31 2.01
C ARG A 167 -11.89 2.55 2.47
N LEU A 168 -11.03 2.92 1.52
CA LEU A 168 -9.62 3.15 1.77
C LEU A 168 -9.37 4.62 2.11
N THR A 169 -8.65 4.85 3.21
CA THR A 169 -8.05 6.15 3.52
C THR A 169 -6.55 6.05 3.25
N VAL A 170 -6.08 6.69 2.18
CA VAL A 170 -4.65 6.74 1.85
C VAL A 170 -4.03 7.96 2.52
N GLU A 171 -3.14 7.71 3.47
CA GLU A 171 -2.47 8.77 4.22
C GLU A 171 -1.41 9.45 3.35
N GLU A 172 -1.40 10.80 3.35
CA GLU A 172 -0.29 11.55 2.78
C GLU A 172 1.01 11.14 3.47
N SER A 173 2.02 10.81 2.68
CA SER A 173 3.38 10.73 3.20
C SER A 173 3.71 12.10 3.78
N SER A 174 3.93 12.17 5.09
CA SER A 174 4.38 13.39 5.73
C SER A 174 5.79 13.70 5.24
N GLY A 175 5.87 14.37 4.08
CA GLY A 175 7.10 14.96 3.60
C GLY A 175 7.58 15.93 4.66
N ALA A 176 8.75 15.67 5.23
CA ALA A 176 9.50 16.72 5.89
C ALA A 176 9.55 17.93 4.94
N PRO A 177 9.28 19.16 5.41
CA PRO A 177 9.19 20.30 4.51
C PRO A 177 10.52 20.46 3.77
N SER A 178 10.46 20.28 2.45
CA SER A 178 11.50 20.68 1.53
C SER A 178 11.64 22.20 1.58
N GLY A 179 12.55 22.66 2.43
CA GLY A 179 13.07 24.03 2.44
C GLY A 179 12.07 25.09 2.87
N GLN A 180 11.96 25.34 4.18
CA GLN A 180 11.81 26.73 4.60
C GLN A 180 13.05 27.49 4.10
N PRO A 181 12.93 28.61 3.37
CA PRO A 181 14.07 29.48 3.18
C PRO A 181 14.45 30.01 4.56
N SER A 182 15.67 29.71 4.98
CA SER A 182 16.27 30.35 6.16
C SER A 182 16.32 31.85 5.89
N GLU A 183 15.41 32.58 6.51
CA GLU A 183 15.49 34.02 6.65
C GLU A 183 16.58 34.28 7.69
N GLU A 184 17.85 34.21 7.28
CA GLU A 184 18.99 34.53 8.12
C GLU A 184 19.86 35.62 7.48
N ALA A 185 19.86 36.75 8.18
CA ALA A 185 20.86 37.83 8.17
C ALA A 185 21.07 38.62 6.86
N ALA A 186 20.32 39.71 6.73
CA ALA A 186 20.76 40.89 6.01
C ALA A 186 22.06 41.44 6.66
N GLY A 187 23.21 41.11 6.06
CA GLY A 187 24.47 41.80 6.32
C GLY A 187 24.45 43.21 5.73
N PRO A 188 25.07 44.21 6.37
CA PRO A 188 24.96 45.60 5.91
C PRO A 188 25.73 45.80 4.61
N ALA A 189 25.04 46.35 3.61
CA ALA A 189 25.65 46.90 2.42
C ALA A 189 26.53 48.10 2.80
N GLN A 190 27.84 48.02 2.52
CA GLN A 190 28.70 49.19 2.50
C GLN A 190 28.32 50.05 1.29
N ALA A 191 27.47 51.04 1.53
CA ALA A 191 27.18 52.10 0.58
C ALA A 191 28.29 53.15 0.66
N MET A 192 28.89 53.41 -0.49
CA MET A 192 29.95 54.38 -0.72
C MET A 192 29.52 55.80 -0.33
N LEU A 193 30.46 56.51 0.28
CA LEU A 193 30.40 57.91 0.69
C LEU A 193 29.95 58.84 -0.45
N ARG A 194 28.99 59.72 -0.15
CA ARG A 194 28.85 61.03 -0.80
C ARG A 194 28.72 62.11 0.29
N PRO A 195 29.36 63.27 0.14
CA PRO A 195 29.39 64.31 1.16
C PRO A 195 28.07 65.08 1.20
N VAL A 196 27.53 65.28 2.40
CA VAL A 196 26.48 66.26 2.69
C VAL A 196 27.16 67.56 3.13
N THR A 197 27.05 68.56 2.27
CA THR A 197 27.09 69.98 2.63
C THR A 197 25.79 70.33 3.36
N ASP A 198 25.87 70.86 4.58
CA ASP A 198 25.23 72.13 4.96
C ASP A 198 25.66 72.51 6.38
N ALA A 199 26.13 73.75 6.54
CA ALA A 199 26.40 74.39 7.82
C ALA A 199 25.56 75.67 7.86
N ALA A 200 24.56 75.69 8.75
CA ALA A 200 23.82 76.87 9.15
C ALA A 200 24.23 77.25 10.59
N PRO A 201 23.70 78.34 11.17
CA PRO A 201 23.73 79.74 10.74
C PRO A 201 24.40 80.60 11.83
N VAL A 202 24.79 81.85 11.56
CA VAL A 202 24.91 82.85 12.65
C VAL A 202 24.47 84.22 12.16
N ALA A 203 23.49 84.75 12.89
CA ALA A 203 22.98 86.10 12.78
C ALA A 203 23.97 87.12 13.36
N ASP A 204 24.08 88.23 12.65
CA ASP A 204 24.62 89.52 13.06
C ASP A 204 23.80 90.05 14.25
N GLU A 205 24.45 90.44 15.36
CA GLU A 205 24.05 91.59 16.18
C GLU A 205 25.26 92.12 16.96
N ALA A 206 25.64 93.34 16.63
CA ALA A 206 26.59 94.16 17.37
C ALA A 206 25.87 94.99 18.43
N ARG A 207 26.41 95.04 19.67
CA ARG A 207 26.39 96.25 20.53
C ARG A 207 27.22 96.12 21.82
N LEU A 208 28.17 97.06 21.98
CA LEU A 208 28.55 97.84 23.19
C LEU A 208 28.48 97.10 24.55
N PHE A 209 29.57 96.89 25.29
CA PHE A 209 30.49 97.88 25.89
C PHE A 209 31.87 97.28 26.20
#